data_AF-A0A4R2CM93-F1
#
_entry.id   AF-A0A4R2CM93-F1
#
_cell.length_a   1.000
_cell.length_b   1.000
_cell.length_c   1.000
_cell.angle_alpha   90.00
_cell.angle_beta   90.00
_cell.angle_gamma   90.00
#
_symmetry.space_group_name_H-M   'P 1'
#
loop_
_entity.id
_entity.type
_entity.pdbx_description
1 polymer ?
#
loop_
_entity_poly.entity_id
_entity_poly.type
_entity_poly.pdbx_seq_one_letter_code
_entity_poly.pdbx_strand_id
1 'polypeptide(L)' 'NVFVERLWRSIKYEEVYLHAYKTVSEARAGIGRYLNFYNTRRPHSSLDRRTPDQAYFNALTPMMVAA' A
#
# COMPACT_ATOMS: atom_id res chain seq x y z
N ASN A 1 1.96 16.28 -1.76
CA ASN A 1 1.86 15.44 -0.55
C ASN A 1 2.81 14.26 -0.73
N VAL A 2 3.98 14.31 -0.11
CA VAL A 2 5.12 13.40 -0.37
C VAL A 2 4.79 11.91 -0.18
N PHE A 3 3.92 11.56 0.77
CA PHE A 3 3.53 10.17 1.02
C PHE A 3 2.70 9.61 -0.13
N VAL A 4 1.70 10.38 -0.57
CA VAL A 4 0.82 10.00 -1.68
C VAL A 4 1.60 9.92 -2.99
N GLU A 5 2.52 10.86 -3.23
CA GLU A 5 3.39 10.83 -4.42
C GLU A 5 4.30 9.60 -4.45
N ARG A 6 4.88 9.19 -3.31
CA ARG A 6 5.70 7.99 -3.20
C ARG A 6 4.89 6.72 -3.48
N LEU A 7 3.68 6.63 -2.91
CA LEU A 7 2.76 5.53 -3.17
C LEU A 7 2.44 5.42 -4.66
N TRP A 8 2.06 6.53 -5.31
CA TRP A 8 1.77 6.56 -6.74
C TRP A 8 2.96 6.18 -7.60
N ARG A 9 4.18 6.54 -7.19
CA ARG A 9 5.39 6.08 -7.90
C ARG A 9 5.51 4.56 -7.83
N SER A 10 5.39 3.96 -6.64
CA SER A 10 5.45 2.50 -6.51
C SER A 10 4.36 1.79 -7.32
N ILE A 11 3.10 2.22 -7.24
CA ILE A 11 2.00 1.62 -8.02
C ILE A 11 2.29 1.66 -9.53
N LYS A 12 2.78 2.80 -10.04
CA LYS A 12 3.05 2.94 -11.46
C LYS A 12 4.16 2.00 -11.93
N TYR A 13 5.30 2.01 -11.24
CA TYR A 13 6.49 1.28 -11.70
C TYR A 13 6.47 -0.21 -11.37
N GLU A 14 5.83 -0.60 -10.26
CA GLU A 14 5.86 -1.98 -9.77
C GLU A 14 4.61 -2.77 -10.21
N GLU A 15 3.53 -2.11 -10.64
CA GLU A 15 2.32 -2.76 -11.13
C GLU A 15 1.93 -2.24 -12.52
N VAL A 16 1.50 -0.98 -12.64
CA VAL A 16 0.82 -0.51 -13.87
C VAL A 16 1.69 -0.59 -15.14
N TYR A 17 2.96 -0.20 -15.07
CA TYR A 17 3.85 -0.21 -16.24
C TYR A 17 4.35 -1.60 -16.62
N LEU A 18 4.21 -2.58 -15.73
CA LEU A 18 4.60 -3.97 -16.00
C LEU A 18 3.46 -4.78 -16.62
N HIS A 19 2.22 -4.28 -16.57
CA HIS A 19 1.03 -5.01 -16.97
C HIS A 19 0.33 -4.35 -18.15
N ALA A 20 0.04 -5.15 -19.18
CA ALA A 20 -0.77 -4.73 -20.32
C ALA A 20 -2.25 -5.09 -20.10
N TYR A 21 -2.89 -4.46 -19.11
CA TYR A 21 -4.30 -4.73 -18.82
C TYR A 21 -5.18 -4.42 -20.02
N LYS A 22 -6.06 -5.36 -20.37
CA LYS A 22 -6.99 -5.23 -21.50
C LYS A 22 -8.26 -4.49 -21.12
N THR A 23 -8.63 -4.52 -19.84
CA THR A 23 -9.86 -3.90 -19.35
C THR A 23 -9.63 -3.18 -18.02
N VAL A 24 -10.51 -2.22 -17.73
CA VAL A 24 -10.51 -1.51 -16.43
C VAL A 24 -10.77 -2.48 -15.27
N SER A 25 -11.62 -3.49 -15.46
CA SER A 25 -11.89 -4.51 -14.43
C SER A 25 -10.66 -5.33 -14.09
N GLU A 26 -9.88 -5.71 -15.11
CA GLU A 26 -8.61 -6.41 -14.92
C GLU A 26 -7.60 -5.52 -14.18
N ALA A 27 -7.46 -4.26 -14.60
CA ALA A 27 -6.59 -3.29 -13.94
C ALA A 27 -6.98 -3.08 -12.47
N ARG A 28 -8.28 -2.94 -12.18
CA ARG A 28 -8.79 -2.80 -10.81
C ARG A 28 -8.43 -4.02 -9.95
N ALA A 29 -8.58 -5.22 -10.49
CA ALA A 29 -8.24 -6.45 -9.77
C ALA A 29 -6.72 -6.56 -9.52
N GLY A 30 -5.90 -6.24 -10.53
CA GLY A 30 -4.43 -6.24 -10.41
C GLY A 30 -3.92 -5.22 -9.40
N ILE A 31 -4.30 -3.96 -9.56
CA ILE A 31 -3.95 -2.88 -8.63
C ILE A 31 -4.46 -3.17 -7.22
N GLY A 32 -5.66 -3.75 -7.08
CA GLY A 32 -6.19 -4.17 -5.78
C GLY A 32 -5.32 -5.23 -5.09
N ARG A 33 -4.85 -6.24 -5.83
CA ARG A 33 -3.90 -7.24 -5.31
C ARG A 33 -2.57 -6.60 -4.91
N TYR A 34 -2.04 -5.70 -5.73
CA TYR A 34 -0.79 -4.99 -5.44
C TYR A 34 -0.92 -4.13 -4.17
N LEU A 35 -2.02 -3.37 -4.02
CA LEU A 35 -2.28 -2.58 -2.82
C LEU A 35 -2.40 -3.44 -1.56
N ASN A 36 -3.08 -4.57 -1.65
CA ASN A 36 -3.15 -5.52 -0.54
C ASN A 36 -1.74 -6.00 -0.14
N PHE A 37 -0.89 -6.37 -1.11
CA PHE A 37 0.50 -6.72 -0.85
C PHE A 37 1.30 -5.56 -0.22
N TYR A 38 1.19 -4.36 -0.77
CA TYR A 38 1.88 -3.16 -0.31
C TYR A 38 1.57 -2.83 1.15
N ASN A 39 0.30 -2.99 1.54
CA ASN A 39 -0.21 -2.65 2.87
C ASN A 39 0.03 -3.76 3.92
N THR A 40 -0.11 -5.03 3.52
CA THR A 40 -0.14 -6.15 4.48
C THR A 40 1.18 -6.91 4.58
N ARG A 41 2.04 -6.86 3.56
CA ARG A 41 3.23 -7.75 3.46
C ARG A 41 4.54 -7.03 3.19
N ARG A 42 4.53 -5.90 2.48
CA ARG A 42 5.76 -5.19 2.11
C ARG A 42 6.31 -4.40 3.31
N PRO A 43 7.53 -4.70 3.80
CA PRO A 43 8.19 -3.86 4.80
C PRO A 43 8.72 -2.57 4.16
N HIS A 44 8.55 -1.43 4.84
CA HIS A 44 9.01 -0.14 4.35
C HIS A 44 10.11 0.42 5.25
N SER A 45 11.23 0.85 4.68
CA SER A 45 12.35 1.42 5.44
C SER A 45 11.97 2.68 6.21
N SER A 46 11.06 3.51 5.65
CA SER A 46 10.53 4.69 6.34
C SER A 46 9.56 4.37 7.48
N LEU A 47 9.19 3.09 7.66
CA LEU A 47 8.31 2.61 8.73
C LEU A 47 9.05 1.61 9.64
N ASP A 48 10.39 1.71 9.75
CA ASP A 48 11.21 0.79 10.54
C ASP A 48 11.03 -0.68 10.14
N ARG A 49 10.91 -0.92 8.83
CA ARG A 49 10.60 -2.24 8.24
C ARG A 49 9.23 -2.82 8.62
N ARG A 50 8.32 -2.01 9.16
CA ARG A 50 6.91 -2.38 9.32
C ARG A 50 6.15 -2.22 8.01
N THR A 51 5.02 -2.89 7.90
CA THR A 51 4.05 -2.66 6.83
C THR A 51 3.19 -1.42 7.14
N PRO A 52 2.55 -0.79 6.14
CA PRO A 52 1.64 0.32 6.39
C PRO A 52 0.51 -0.03 7.35
N ASP A 53 -0.05 -1.24 7.24
CA ASP A 53 -1.10 -1.69 8.16
C ASP A 53 -0.57 -1.80 9.59
N GLN A 54 0.61 -2.39 9.79
CA GLN A 54 1.23 -2.45 11.12
C GLN A 54 1.48 -1.06 11.68
N ALA A 55 1.99 -0.12 10.88
CA ALA A 55 2.25 1.24 11.33
C ALA A 55 0.96 1.98 11.74
N TYR A 56 -0.11 1.82 10.96
CA TYR A 56 -1.39 2.49 11.20
C TYR A 56 -2.14 1.87 12.39
N PHE A 57 -2.40 0.56 12.36
CA PHE A 57 -3.21 -0.08 13.39
C PHE A 57 -2.52 -0.11 14.75
N ASN A 58 -1.19 -0.31 14.81
CA ASN A 58 -0.47 -0.25 16.08
C ASN A 58 -0.48 1.16 16.69
N ALA A 59 -0.58 2.20 15.87
CA ALA A 59 -0.74 3.57 16.36
C ALA A 59 -2.16 3.86 16.87
N LEU A 60 -3.17 3.14 16.37
CA LEU A 60 -4.56 3.25 16.82
C LEU A 60 -4.84 2.46 18.10
N THR A 61 -4.16 1.33 18.34
CA THR A 61 -4.39 0.49 19.53
C THR A 61 -4.32 1.28 20.86
N PRO A 62 -3.33 2.17 21.08
CA PRO A 62 -3.28 3.00 22.29
C PRO A 62 -4.45 4.00 22.40
N MET A 63 -4.96 4.53 21.28
CA MET A 63 -6.10 5.45 21.29
C MET A 63 -7.43 4.75 21.60
N MET A 64 -7.61 3.52 21.12
CA MET A 64 -8.84 2.75 21.36
C MET A 64 -8.98 2.24 22.79
N VAL A 65 -7.87 2.04 23.50
CA VAL A 65 -7.87 1.59 24.91
C VAL A 65 -8.15 2.75 25.89
N ALA A 66 -7.96 3.99 25.45
CA ALA A 66 -8.14 5.19 26.28
C ALA A 66 -9.52 5.87 26.13
N ALA A 67 -10.42 5.31 25.30
CA ALA A 67 -11.77 5.81 25.05
C ALA A 67 -12.83 4.96 25.79
#